data_AF-T5LP09-F1
#
_entry.id   AF-T5LP09-F1
#
_cell.length_a   1.000
_cell.length_b   1.000
_cell.length_c   1.000
_cell.angle_alpha   90.00
_cell.angle_beta   90.00
_cell.angle_gamma   90.00
#
_symmetry.space_group_name_H-M   'P 1'
#
loop_
_entity.id
_entity.type
_entity.pdbx_description
1 polymer ?
#
loop_
_entity_poly.entity_id
_entity_poly.type
_entity_poly.pdbx_seq_one_letter_code
_entity_poly.pdbx_strand_id
1 'polypeptide(L)'
;MILNDRFRHFVYMCLITTYVFCQESPNASYDLSVPLDEKSELYKIGHKIVYEWRCDEKGQCNQPSFKCDNESRLNDIELEICSKADEWFRGFTSIILYDNFFTSYYHLIMQHTPKDKKQEIKRIAKEAMKQRDSIDIQQCVDNALNGTDTLLCIDSQIVEIYYQGLYDITQYLLANDKNLFAKIFNNPKTYQILLTQDNIEVGDMWDYRFFGTFYQDNLIDKTGKLIVKVDSK
;
A
#
# COMPACT_ATOMS: atom_id res chain seq x y z
N MET A 1 37.19 -23.45 7.31
CA MET A 1 36.56 -22.20 6.83
C MET A 1 35.42 -22.60 5.91
N ILE A 2 34.25 -22.84 6.50
CA ILE A 2 33.06 -23.31 5.77
C ILE A 2 32.14 -22.09 5.68
N LEU A 3 32.12 -21.46 4.50
CA LEU A 3 31.16 -20.41 4.18
C LEU A 3 29.79 -21.07 4.09
N ASN A 4 28.90 -20.67 5.00
CA ASN A 4 27.55 -21.17 5.18
C ASN A 4 26.69 -20.85 3.94
N ASP A 5 25.99 -21.85 3.39
CA ASP A 5 25.19 -21.75 2.16
C ASP A 5 24.11 -20.65 2.19
N ARG A 6 23.78 -20.12 3.36
CA ARG A 6 22.91 -18.94 3.51
C ARG A 6 23.51 -17.65 2.96
N PHE A 7 24.85 -17.51 2.95
CA PHE A 7 25.51 -16.31 2.41
C PHE A 7 25.52 -16.29 0.87
N ARG A 8 25.47 -17.46 0.20
CA ARG A 8 25.34 -17.52 -1.27
C ARG A 8 23.97 -17.07 -1.74
N HIS A 9 22.89 -17.38 -1.02
CA HIS A 9 21.54 -16.91 -1.38
C HIS A 9 21.41 -15.38 -1.26
N PHE A 10 22.08 -14.77 -0.28
CA PHE A 10 22.05 -13.31 -0.11
C PHE A 10 22.78 -12.57 -1.24
N VAL A 11 23.90 -13.12 -1.73
CA VAL A 11 24.67 -12.53 -2.83
C VAL A 11 24.02 -12.78 -4.19
N TYR A 12 23.33 -13.90 -4.40
CA TYR A 12 22.59 -14.16 -5.64
C TYR A 12 21.32 -13.29 -5.78
N MET A 13 20.65 -12.94 -4.67
CA MET A 13 19.51 -12.02 -4.69
C MET A 13 19.90 -10.57 -5.03
N CYS A 14 21.12 -10.14 -4.69
CA CYS A 14 21.62 -8.80 -5.05
C CYS A 14 22.01 -8.67 -6.54
N LEU A 15 22.19 -9.78 -7.27
CA LEU A 15 22.64 -9.77 -8.66
C LEU A 15 21.53 -10.03 -9.69
N ILE A 16 20.37 -10.56 -9.26
CA ILE A 16 19.22 -10.79 -10.14
C ILE A 16 18.35 -9.54 -10.30
N THR A 17 18.41 -8.58 -9.37
CA THR A 17 17.74 -7.28 -9.50
C THR A 17 18.33 -6.39 -10.60
N THR A 18 19.53 -6.68 -11.09
CA THR A 18 20.19 -5.91 -12.16
C THR A 18 19.85 -6.33 -13.60
N TYR A 19 18.95 -7.30 -13.84
CA TYR A 19 18.79 -7.88 -15.19
C TYR A 19 17.41 -7.76 -15.87
N VAL A 20 16.39 -7.10 -15.27
CA VAL A 20 15.03 -7.14 -15.84
C VAL A 20 14.57 -5.86 -16.56
N PHE A 21 15.31 -4.76 -16.57
CA PHE A 21 14.83 -3.54 -17.23
C PHE A 21 15.85 -2.92 -18.19
N CYS A 22 15.83 -3.40 -19.43
CA CYS A 22 16.26 -2.61 -20.58
C CYS A 22 15.10 -2.54 -21.57
N GLN A 23 14.35 -1.44 -21.54
CA GLN A 23 13.89 -0.75 -22.74
C GLN A 23 13.34 0.64 -22.38
N GLU A 24 13.98 1.64 -22.99
CA GLU A 24 13.80 3.07 -22.82
C GLU A 24 12.38 3.55 -23.15
N SER A 25 11.90 4.55 -22.40
CA SER A 25 10.97 5.56 -22.92
C SER A 25 11.20 6.89 -22.21
N PRO A 26 11.29 8.05 -22.91
CA PRO A 26 11.96 9.23 -22.37
C PRO A 26 11.09 10.16 -21.52
N ASN A 27 9.83 9.84 -21.25
CA ASN A 27 8.92 10.79 -20.61
C ASN A 27 8.37 10.22 -19.30
N ALA A 28 9.07 10.57 -18.21
CA ALA A 28 8.79 10.25 -16.82
C ALA A 28 8.69 8.75 -16.48
N SER A 29 9.80 8.02 -16.64
CA SER A 29 9.98 6.72 -16.00
C SER A 29 10.64 6.92 -14.63
N TYR A 30 9.89 6.77 -13.55
CA TYR A 30 10.54 6.48 -12.27
C TYR A 30 11.27 5.15 -12.46
N ASP A 31 12.59 5.20 -12.48
CA ASP A 31 13.38 3.98 -12.46
C ASP A 31 13.25 3.36 -11.06
N LEU A 32 12.34 2.40 -10.95
CA LEU A 32 12.07 1.67 -9.71
C LEU A 32 13.28 0.81 -9.29
N SER A 33 14.29 0.64 -10.16
CA SER A 33 15.55 -0.03 -9.84
C SER A 33 16.55 0.87 -9.11
N VAL A 34 16.34 2.19 -9.10
CA VAL A 34 17.18 3.14 -8.35
C VAL A 34 16.69 3.19 -6.91
N PRO A 35 17.54 2.88 -5.90
CA PRO A 35 17.19 3.01 -4.49
C PRO A 35 16.67 4.41 -4.17
N LEU A 36 15.67 4.50 -3.29
CA LEU A 36 15.14 5.79 -2.90
C LEU A 36 16.21 6.53 -2.08
N ASP A 37 16.73 7.65 -2.59
CA ASP A 37 17.71 8.48 -1.89
C ASP A 37 16.97 9.49 -1.00
N GLU A 38 17.41 9.65 0.26
CA GLU A 38 16.86 10.63 1.21
C GLU A 38 16.90 12.07 0.69
N LYS A 39 17.83 12.37 -0.24
CA LYS A 39 17.92 13.69 -0.87
C LYS A 39 16.94 13.88 -2.02
N SER A 40 16.34 12.81 -2.52
CA SER A 40 15.39 12.88 -3.64
C SER A 40 14.10 13.59 -3.23
N GLU A 41 13.50 14.32 -4.17
CA GLU A 41 12.19 14.95 -3.93
C GLU A 41 11.10 13.91 -3.66
N LEU A 42 11.17 12.74 -4.30
CA LEU A 42 10.22 11.65 -4.05
C LEU A 42 10.29 11.16 -2.61
N TYR A 43 11.50 10.99 -2.05
CA TYR A 43 11.67 10.66 -0.64
C TYR A 43 11.04 11.72 0.26
N LYS A 44 11.33 13.01 0.03
CA LYS A 44 10.80 14.11 0.86
C LYS A 44 9.28 14.16 0.83
N ILE A 45 8.67 13.94 -0.34
CA ILE A 45 7.22 13.88 -0.49
C ILE A 45 6.65 12.65 0.23
N GLY A 46 7.28 11.49 0.03
CA GLY A 46 6.91 10.23 0.68
C GLY A 46 6.97 10.31 2.21
N HIS A 47 8.06 10.82 2.75
CA HIS A 47 8.22 11.06 4.19
C HIS A 47 7.14 12.01 4.71
N LYS A 48 6.85 13.09 3.98
CA LYS A 48 5.81 14.04 4.36
C LYS A 48 4.43 13.41 4.41
N ILE A 49 4.03 12.65 3.40
CA ILE A 49 2.69 12.06 3.36
C ILE A 49 2.52 10.96 4.41
N VAL A 50 3.56 10.15 4.63
CA VAL A 50 3.50 9.05 5.62
C VAL A 50 3.56 9.58 7.05
N TYR A 51 4.44 10.52 7.35
CA TYR A 51 4.71 10.95 8.72
C TYR A 51 4.22 12.36 9.06
N GLU A 52 4.59 13.37 8.26
CA GLU A 52 4.39 14.78 8.64
C GLU A 52 2.96 15.28 8.47
N TRP A 53 2.26 14.83 7.43
CA TRP A 53 0.90 15.28 7.07
C TRP A 53 -0.19 14.37 7.60
N ARG A 54 0.16 13.48 8.52
CA ARG A 54 -0.81 12.57 9.14
C ARG A 54 -1.88 13.32 9.92
N CYS A 55 -1.51 14.42 10.57
CA CYS A 55 -2.43 15.27 11.33
C CYS A 55 -2.24 16.72 10.92
N ASP A 56 -3.33 17.50 10.93
CA ASP A 56 -3.26 18.94 10.69
C ASP A 56 -2.77 19.71 11.93
N GLU A 57 -2.59 21.02 11.79
CA GLU A 57 -2.14 21.91 12.87
C GLU A 57 -3.11 21.97 14.06
N LYS A 58 -4.33 21.42 13.92
CA LYS A 58 -5.35 21.34 14.97
C LYS A 58 -5.41 19.95 15.62
N GLY A 59 -4.46 19.06 15.30
CA GLY A 59 -4.43 17.69 15.78
C GLY A 59 -5.47 16.79 15.13
N GLN A 60 -6.10 17.21 14.02
CA GLN A 60 -7.03 16.35 13.28
C GLN A 60 -6.25 15.40 12.40
N CYS A 61 -6.16 14.15 12.84
CA CYS A 61 -5.46 13.11 12.12
C CYS A 61 -6.31 12.44 11.05
N ASN A 62 -5.62 11.94 10.02
CA ASN A 62 -6.19 11.07 9.00
C ASN A 62 -6.96 9.94 9.67
N GLN A 63 -8.17 9.70 9.22
CA GLN A 63 -9.02 8.62 9.69
C GLN A 63 -9.02 7.50 8.65
N PRO A 64 -9.18 6.23 9.06
CA PRO A 64 -9.46 5.16 8.13
C PRO A 64 -10.80 5.40 7.41
N SER A 65 -11.07 4.59 6.40
CA SER A 65 -12.26 4.63 5.55
C SER A 65 -13.53 4.19 6.29
N PHE A 66 -13.38 3.56 7.46
CA PHE A 66 -14.46 3.21 8.38
C PHE A 66 -14.43 4.10 9.64
N LYS A 67 -15.48 4.03 10.46
CA LYS A 67 -15.62 4.91 11.63
C LYS A 67 -15.01 4.28 12.88
N CYS A 68 -14.19 5.06 13.58
CA CYS A 68 -13.59 4.71 14.86
C CYS A 68 -14.43 5.15 16.09
N ASP A 69 -15.69 5.57 15.88
CA ASP A 69 -16.51 6.24 16.90
C ASP A 69 -17.26 5.29 17.86
N ASN A 70 -17.20 3.98 17.63
CA ASN A 70 -17.88 2.99 18.46
C ASN A 70 -17.08 1.68 18.57
N GLU A 71 -16.21 1.61 19.56
CA GLU A 71 -15.34 0.45 19.84
C GLU A 71 -16.10 -0.88 19.94
N SER A 72 -17.34 -0.89 20.46
CA SER A 72 -18.13 -2.12 20.62
C SER A 72 -18.52 -2.80 19.30
N ARG A 73 -18.33 -2.12 18.18
CA ARG A 73 -18.62 -2.63 16.82
C ARG A 73 -17.37 -2.99 16.04
N LEU A 74 -16.20 -2.66 16.55
CA LEU A 74 -14.92 -2.88 15.89
C LEU A 74 -14.37 -4.23 16.33
N ASN A 75 -13.77 -4.95 15.39
CA ASN A 75 -12.93 -6.09 15.74
C ASN A 75 -11.54 -5.62 16.23
N ASP A 76 -10.74 -6.53 16.78
CA ASP A 76 -9.42 -6.19 17.36
C ASP A 76 -8.47 -5.53 16.35
N ILE A 77 -8.55 -5.91 15.07
CA ILE A 77 -7.74 -5.34 14.00
C ILE A 77 -8.23 -3.95 13.60
N GLU A 78 -9.54 -3.73 13.57
CA GLU A 78 -10.12 -2.40 13.36
C GLU A 78 -9.79 -1.45 14.51
N LEU A 79 -9.78 -1.94 15.76
CA LEU A 79 -9.30 -1.19 16.91
C LEU A 79 -7.82 -0.82 16.76
N GLU A 80 -6.97 -1.75 16.31
CA GLU A 80 -5.57 -1.48 16.05
C GLU A 80 -5.40 -0.39 14.98
N ILE A 81 -6.11 -0.48 13.86
CA ILE A 81 -6.09 0.55 12.80
C ILE A 81 -6.58 1.90 13.33
N CYS A 82 -7.65 1.91 14.13
CA CYS A 82 -8.17 3.13 14.75
C CYS A 82 -7.19 3.75 15.75
N SER A 83 -6.38 2.95 16.45
CA SER A 83 -5.32 3.48 17.33
C SER A 83 -4.27 4.29 16.56
N LYS A 84 -4.07 3.97 15.27
CA LYS A 84 -3.20 4.75 14.37
C LYS A 84 -3.84 6.08 13.97
N ALA A 85 -5.13 6.29 14.20
CA ALA A 85 -5.78 7.57 13.89
C ALA A 85 -5.60 8.59 15.03
N ASP A 86 -4.86 8.23 16.08
CA ASP A 86 -4.51 9.10 17.20
C ASP A 86 -3.15 9.80 16.97
N GLU A 87 -3.09 11.08 17.35
CA GLU A 87 -1.89 11.94 17.28
C GLU A 87 -0.74 11.38 18.13
N TRP A 88 -1.06 10.71 19.25
CA TRP A 88 -0.06 10.21 20.20
C TRP A 88 0.69 8.97 19.70
N PHE A 89 0.17 8.28 18.67
CA PHE A 89 0.75 7.04 18.19
C PHE A 89 1.75 7.27 17.04
N ARG A 90 3.05 7.33 17.35
CA ARG A 90 4.14 7.41 16.35
C ARG A 90 4.62 6.00 15.98
N GLY A 91 3.83 5.25 15.21
CA GLY A 91 4.14 3.90 14.70
C GLY A 91 4.02 3.82 13.16
N PHE A 92 3.79 2.63 12.58
CA PHE A 92 3.50 2.46 11.14
C PHE A 92 2.24 3.24 10.75
N THR A 93 2.43 4.50 10.37
CA THR A 93 1.36 5.47 10.12
C THR A 93 0.70 5.25 8.75
N SER A 94 1.38 4.53 7.87
CA SER A 94 0.95 4.23 6.51
C SER A 94 -0.28 3.33 6.44
N ILE A 95 -0.62 2.59 7.50
CA ILE A 95 -1.81 1.70 7.53
C ILE A 95 -3.09 2.44 7.13
N ILE A 96 -3.29 3.66 7.64
CA ILE A 96 -4.45 4.48 7.29
C ILE A 96 -4.41 4.88 5.82
N LEU A 97 -3.23 5.16 5.28
CA LEU A 97 -3.06 5.46 3.86
C LEU A 97 -3.40 4.23 3.00
N TYR A 98 -2.97 3.03 3.39
CA TYR A 98 -3.30 1.79 2.70
C TYR A 98 -4.80 1.49 2.74
N ASP A 99 -5.45 1.62 3.89
CA ASP A 99 -6.90 1.43 4.02
C ASP A 99 -7.66 2.44 3.13
N ASN A 100 -7.31 3.73 3.21
CA ASN A 100 -7.92 4.77 2.39
C ASN A 100 -7.69 4.54 0.89
N PHE A 101 -6.47 4.15 0.50
CA PHE A 101 -6.13 3.86 -0.88
C PHE A 101 -6.89 2.63 -1.39
N PHE A 102 -6.89 1.52 -0.65
CA PHE A 102 -7.61 0.29 -0.98
C PHE A 102 -9.10 0.54 -1.17
N THR A 103 -9.74 1.19 -0.21
CA THR A 103 -11.18 1.45 -0.25
C THR A 103 -11.56 2.38 -1.41
N SER A 104 -10.81 3.47 -1.61
CA SER A 104 -11.06 4.40 -2.71
C SER A 104 -10.79 3.78 -4.09
N TYR A 105 -9.73 2.98 -4.24
CA TYR A 105 -9.42 2.24 -5.46
C TYR A 105 -10.52 1.22 -5.80
N TYR A 106 -10.93 0.42 -4.81
CA TYR A 106 -12.05 -0.51 -4.95
C TYR A 106 -13.33 0.22 -5.38
N HIS A 107 -13.69 1.33 -4.75
CA HIS A 107 -14.88 2.09 -5.11
C HIS A 107 -14.82 2.66 -6.53
N LEU A 108 -13.68 3.22 -6.91
CA LEU A 108 -13.49 3.78 -8.25
C LEU A 108 -13.66 2.70 -9.33
N ILE A 109 -13.05 1.54 -9.12
CA ILE A 109 -13.16 0.40 -10.04
C ILE A 109 -14.60 -0.09 -10.09
N MET A 110 -15.23 -0.27 -8.94
CA MET A 110 -16.61 -0.72 -8.84
C MET A 110 -17.60 0.25 -9.50
N GLN A 111 -17.33 1.55 -9.50
CA GLN A 111 -18.17 2.54 -10.19
C GLN A 111 -18.14 2.34 -11.70
N HIS A 112 -16.97 2.06 -12.28
CA HIS A 112 -16.74 2.03 -13.73
C HIS A 112 -16.74 0.61 -14.33
N THR A 113 -16.87 -0.43 -13.51
CA THR A 113 -16.95 -1.81 -13.99
C THR A 113 -18.39 -2.19 -14.36
N PRO A 114 -18.65 -2.93 -15.46
CA PRO A 114 -19.97 -3.50 -15.78
C PRO A 114 -20.53 -4.43 -14.70
N LYS A 115 -21.86 -4.48 -14.53
CA LYS A 115 -22.53 -5.22 -13.43
C LYS A 115 -22.15 -6.71 -13.36
N ASP A 116 -21.99 -7.36 -14.50
CA ASP A 116 -21.62 -8.77 -14.65
C ASP A 116 -20.19 -9.08 -14.16
N LYS A 117 -19.27 -8.10 -14.23
CA LYS A 117 -17.88 -8.24 -13.77
C LYS A 117 -17.67 -7.83 -12.30
N LYS A 118 -18.59 -7.08 -11.71
CA LYS A 118 -18.50 -6.58 -10.32
C LYS A 118 -18.45 -7.69 -9.27
N GLN A 119 -19.00 -8.87 -9.55
CA GLN A 119 -19.08 -9.95 -8.55
C GLN A 119 -17.69 -10.44 -8.15
N GLU A 120 -16.78 -10.56 -9.10
CA GLU A 120 -15.43 -11.06 -8.82
C GLU A 120 -14.59 -10.03 -8.05
N ILE A 121 -14.69 -8.76 -8.41
CA ILE A 121 -14.03 -7.66 -7.69
C ILE A 121 -14.52 -7.59 -6.24
N LYS A 122 -15.83 -7.75 -6.01
CA LYS A 122 -16.40 -7.87 -4.65
C LYS A 122 -15.86 -9.08 -3.91
N ARG A 123 -15.66 -10.21 -4.58
CA ARG A 123 -15.12 -11.43 -3.96
C ARG A 123 -13.70 -11.19 -3.47
N ILE A 124 -12.84 -10.65 -4.33
CA ILE A 124 -11.45 -10.31 -4.00
C ILE A 124 -11.40 -9.35 -2.81
N ALA A 125 -12.15 -8.24 -2.87
CA ALA A 125 -12.14 -7.25 -1.80
C ALA A 125 -12.64 -7.84 -0.46
N LYS A 126 -13.69 -8.67 -0.48
CA LYS A 126 -14.19 -9.36 0.71
C LYS A 126 -13.18 -10.35 1.29
N GLU A 127 -12.45 -11.05 0.43
CA GLU A 127 -11.43 -12.00 0.85
C GLU A 127 -10.28 -11.29 1.55
N ALA A 128 -9.79 -10.17 1.00
CA ALA A 128 -8.79 -9.34 1.66
C ALA A 128 -9.26 -8.84 3.04
N MET A 129 -10.48 -8.32 3.15
CA MET A 129 -11.00 -7.86 4.46
C MET A 129 -11.16 -9.02 5.45
N LYS A 130 -11.62 -10.18 4.98
CA LYS A 130 -11.72 -11.37 5.84
C LYS A 130 -10.34 -11.81 6.34
N GLN A 131 -9.32 -11.81 5.48
CA GLN A 131 -7.96 -12.15 5.88
C GLN A 131 -7.42 -11.17 6.91
N ARG A 132 -7.60 -9.86 6.67
CA ARG A 132 -7.23 -8.78 7.60
C ARG A 132 -7.86 -9.01 8.97
N ASP A 133 -9.17 -9.25 9.00
CA ASP A 133 -9.91 -9.45 10.25
C ASP A 133 -9.61 -10.82 10.93
N SER A 134 -8.87 -11.71 10.26
CA SER A 134 -8.48 -13.02 10.77
C SER A 134 -7.00 -13.10 11.17
N ILE A 135 -6.29 -11.98 11.20
CA ILE A 135 -4.89 -11.93 11.69
C ILE A 135 -4.85 -12.48 13.11
N ASP A 136 -3.98 -13.48 13.33
CA ASP A 136 -3.78 -14.07 14.65
C ASP A 136 -2.84 -13.19 15.49
N ILE A 137 -3.44 -12.32 16.30
CA ILE A 137 -2.69 -11.44 17.21
C ILE A 137 -1.82 -12.26 18.17
N GLN A 138 -2.29 -13.43 18.64
CA GLN A 138 -1.52 -14.24 19.57
C GLN A 138 -0.24 -14.77 18.92
N GLN A 139 -0.30 -15.13 17.63
CA GLN A 139 0.90 -15.50 16.87
C GLN A 139 1.94 -14.36 16.85
N CYS A 140 1.52 -13.10 16.74
CA CYS A 140 2.45 -11.96 16.83
C CYS A 140 3.00 -11.77 18.25
N VAL A 141 2.18 -11.98 19.28
CA VAL A 141 2.63 -11.91 20.68
C VAL A 141 3.68 -12.98 20.98
N ASP A 142 3.43 -14.22 20.58
CA ASP A 142 4.27 -15.38 20.90
C ASP A 142 5.67 -15.29 20.26
N ASN A 143 5.78 -14.61 19.12
CA ASN A 143 7.03 -14.47 18.36
C ASN A 143 7.78 -13.15 18.62
N ALA A 144 7.19 -12.22 19.37
CA ALA A 144 7.74 -10.89 19.61
C ALA A 144 8.74 -10.87 20.79
N LEU A 145 9.81 -10.07 20.69
CA LEU A 145 10.73 -9.88 21.83
C LEU A 145 10.16 -8.87 22.84
N ASN A 146 9.28 -7.98 22.40
CA ASN A 146 8.64 -6.94 23.20
C ASN A 146 7.34 -6.44 22.54
N GLY A 147 6.56 -5.62 23.25
CA GLY A 147 5.28 -5.12 22.73
C GLY A 147 5.37 -4.29 21.45
N THR A 148 6.49 -3.61 21.19
CA THR A 148 6.72 -2.89 19.92
C THR A 148 6.80 -3.88 18.76
N ASP A 149 7.52 -5.00 18.93
CA ASP A 149 7.64 -6.03 17.89
C ASP A 149 6.29 -6.68 17.59
N THR A 150 5.43 -6.85 18.61
CA THR A 150 4.06 -7.32 18.42
C THR A 150 3.28 -6.36 17.52
N LEU A 151 3.33 -5.06 17.80
CA LEU A 151 2.65 -4.04 17.01
C LEU A 151 3.17 -4.01 15.58
N LEU A 152 4.49 -4.08 15.38
CA LEU A 152 5.12 -4.14 14.06
C LEU A 152 4.68 -5.37 13.25
N CYS A 153 4.55 -6.53 13.92
CA CYS A 153 4.07 -7.76 13.30
C CYS A 153 2.62 -7.64 12.80
N ILE A 154 1.75 -7.07 13.63
CA ILE A 154 0.34 -6.85 13.27
C ILE A 154 0.24 -5.83 12.13
N ASP A 155 0.94 -4.70 12.27
CA ASP A 155 0.99 -3.60 11.32
C ASP A 155 1.46 -4.08 9.93
N SER A 156 2.54 -4.87 9.87
CA SER A 156 3.06 -5.45 8.61
C SER A 156 2.03 -6.35 7.94
N GLN A 157 1.38 -7.25 8.69
CA GLN A 157 0.38 -8.15 8.13
C GLN A 157 -0.84 -7.40 7.60
N ILE A 158 -1.29 -6.34 8.28
CA ILE A 158 -2.40 -5.50 7.80
C ILE A 158 -2.02 -4.86 6.45
N VAL A 159 -0.82 -4.28 6.34
CA VAL A 159 -0.38 -3.64 5.09
C VAL A 159 -0.21 -4.67 3.97
N GLU A 160 0.42 -5.81 4.24
CA GLU A 160 0.59 -6.89 3.28
C GLU A 160 -0.75 -7.37 2.72
N ILE A 161 -1.78 -7.49 3.57
CA ILE A 161 -3.12 -7.91 3.13
C ILE A 161 -3.80 -6.83 2.28
N TYR A 162 -3.68 -5.54 2.65
CA TYR A 162 -4.18 -4.46 1.79
C TYR A 162 -3.47 -4.47 0.43
N TYR A 163 -2.14 -4.60 0.44
CA TYR A 163 -1.35 -4.65 -0.77
C TYR A 163 -1.69 -5.86 -1.65
N GLN A 164 -1.89 -7.05 -1.06
CA GLN A 164 -2.34 -8.23 -1.78
C GLN A 164 -3.73 -8.02 -2.40
N GLY A 165 -4.66 -7.38 -1.67
CA GLY A 165 -5.96 -7.02 -2.21
C GLY A 165 -5.86 -6.03 -3.38
N LEU A 166 -4.96 -5.05 -3.31
CA LEU A 166 -4.66 -4.14 -4.42
C LEU A 166 -4.08 -4.89 -5.63
N TYR A 167 -3.14 -5.81 -5.39
CA TYR A 167 -2.55 -6.68 -6.39
C TYR A 167 -3.63 -7.48 -7.12
N ASP A 168 -4.49 -8.19 -6.39
CA ASP A 168 -5.51 -9.07 -6.97
C ASP A 168 -6.55 -8.29 -7.78
N ILE A 169 -7.03 -7.16 -7.24
CA ILE A 169 -7.95 -6.26 -7.96
C ILE A 169 -7.28 -5.74 -9.24
N THR A 170 -6.01 -5.36 -9.17
CA THR A 170 -5.26 -4.82 -10.31
C THR A 170 -5.02 -5.89 -11.38
N GLN A 171 -4.61 -7.10 -11.00
CA GLN A 171 -4.46 -8.22 -11.92
C GLN A 171 -5.78 -8.55 -12.61
N TYR A 172 -6.88 -8.60 -11.86
CA TYR A 172 -8.20 -8.80 -12.43
C TYR A 172 -8.56 -7.70 -13.44
N LEU A 173 -8.31 -6.44 -13.08
CA LEU A 173 -8.59 -5.29 -13.94
C LEU A 173 -7.74 -5.33 -15.22
N LEU A 174 -6.44 -5.65 -15.11
CA LEU A 174 -5.55 -5.80 -16.26
C LEU A 174 -5.94 -6.97 -17.16
N ALA A 175 -6.53 -8.04 -16.62
CA ALA A 175 -7.03 -9.14 -17.44
C ALA A 175 -8.34 -8.80 -18.17
N ASN A 176 -9.22 -7.99 -17.55
CA ASN A 176 -10.62 -7.87 -17.97
C ASN A 176 -11.03 -6.49 -18.50
N ASP A 177 -10.31 -5.42 -18.16
CA ASP A 177 -10.55 -4.04 -18.59
C ASP A 177 -9.29 -3.16 -18.43
N LYS A 178 -8.27 -3.42 -19.26
CA LYS A 178 -7.03 -2.62 -19.32
C LYS A 178 -7.27 -1.14 -19.61
N ASN A 179 -8.38 -0.83 -20.30
CA ASN A 179 -8.70 0.54 -20.67
C ASN A 179 -9.10 1.36 -19.44
N LEU A 180 -9.88 0.79 -18.53
CA LEU A 180 -10.18 1.45 -17.27
C LEU A 180 -8.91 1.73 -16.46
N PHE A 181 -7.99 0.75 -16.34
CA PHE A 181 -6.70 0.96 -15.67
C PHE A 181 -5.91 2.12 -16.30
N ALA A 182 -5.84 2.18 -17.64
CA ALA A 182 -5.15 3.25 -18.35
C ALA A 182 -5.84 4.63 -18.21
N LYS A 183 -7.15 4.69 -17.97
CA LYS A 183 -7.85 5.95 -17.69
C LYS A 183 -7.56 6.48 -16.29
N ILE A 184 -7.44 5.58 -15.32
CA ILE A 184 -7.10 5.92 -13.94
C ILE A 184 -5.66 6.48 -13.90
N PHE A 185 -4.72 5.77 -14.53
CA PHE A 185 -3.28 6.04 -14.39
C PHE A 185 -2.68 6.67 -15.65
N ASN A 186 -2.17 7.90 -15.56
CA ASN A 186 -1.53 8.61 -16.68
C ASN A 186 -0.25 7.90 -17.18
N ASN A 187 0.43 7.14 -16.32
CA ASN A 187 1.55 6.28 -16.68
C ASN A 187 1.25 4.82 -16.27
N PRO A 188 0.44 4.08 -17.05
CA PRO A 188 -0.05 2.76 -16.64
C PRO A 188 1.07 1.77 -16.31
N LYS A 189 2.22 1.84 -16.99
CA LYS A 189 3.33 0.93 -16.75
C LYS A 189 3.90 1.08 -15.34
N THR A 190 4.15 2.31 -14.89
CA THR A 190 4.67 2.57 -13.54
C THR A 190 3.71 2.08 -12.47
N TYR A 191 2.42 2.39 -12.61
CA TYR A 191 1.41 2.02 -11.62
C TYR A 191 1.08 0.54 -11.64
N GLN A 192 1.20 -0.13 -12.79
CA GLN A 192 1.12 -1.57 -12.85
C GLN A 192 2.24 -2.17 -12.00
N ILE A 193 3.49 -1.71 -12.15
CA ILE A 193 4.60 -2.23 -11.32
C ILE A 193 4.34 -1.96 -9.84
N LEU A 194 3.99 -0.72 -9.46
CA LEU A 194 3.75 -0.37 -8.06
C LEU A 194 2.60 -1.16 -7.42
N LEU A 195 1.57 -1.54 -8.17
CA LEU A 195 0.41 -2.27 -7.67
C LEU A 195 0.50 -3.79 -7.85
N THR A 196 1.45 -4.27 -8.67
CA THR A 196 1.57 -5.70 -8.99
C THR A 196 2.97 -6.26 -8.81
N GLN A 197 3.83 -5.61 -8.03
CA GLN A 197 5.15 -6.14 -7.73
C GLN A 197 5.04 -7.20 -6.64
N ASP A 198 5.62 -8.37 -6.89
CA ASP A 198 5.70 -9.49 -5.95
C ASP A 198 6.89 -9.35 -4.99
N ASN A 199 6.82 -9.99 -3.83
CA ASN A 199 7.89 -10.07 -2.82
C ASN A 199 8.43 -8.71 -2.37
N ILE A 200 7.56 -7.72 -2.20
CA ILE A 200 7.95 -6.45 -1.59
C ILE A 200 8.15 -6.66 -0.10
N GLU A 201 9.33 -6.29 0.39
CA GLU A 201 9.52 -6.01 1.80
C GLU A 201 8.85 -4.66 2.09
N VAL A 202 7.65 -4.73 2.67
CA VAL A 202 6.89 -3.55 3.07
C VAL A 202 7.63 -2.86 4.22
N GLY A 203 7.78 -1.55 4.11
CA GLY A 203 8.46 -0.72 5.11
C GLY A 203 8.52 0.73 4.65
N ASP A 204 9.08 1.61 5.49
CA ASP A 204 9.09 3.06 5.27
C ASP A 204 9.52 3.47 3.85
N MET A 205 10.61 2.88 3.34
CA MET A 205 11.13 3.23 2.02
C MET A 205 10.19 2.82 0.88
N TRP A 206 9.49 1.70 1.04
CA TRP A 206 8.46 1.29 0.10
C TRP A 206 7.27 2.25 0.18
N ASP A 207 6.80 2.57 1.39
CA ASP A 207 5.65 3.45 1.60
C ASP A 207 5.91 4.86 1.07
N TYR A 208 7.13 5.39 1.26
CA TYR A 208 7.54 6.67 0.70
C TYR A 208 7.51 6.66 -0.83
N ARG A 209 8.01 5.58 -1.44
CA ARG A 209 7.97 5.44 -2.89
C ARG A 209 6.55 5.29 -3.39
N PHE A 210 5.76 4.42 -2.76
CA PHE A 210 4.39 4.13 -3.14
C PHE A 210 3.55 5.40 -3.05
N PHE A 211 3.29 5.91 -1.84
CA PHE A 211 2.43 7.06 -1.64
C PHE A 211 3.03 8.35 -2.19
N GLY A 212 4.36 8.51 -2.15
CA GLY A 212 5.04 9.65 -2.75
C GLY A 212 4.79 9.74 -4.26
N THR A 213 4.83 8.62 -4.97
CA THR A 213 4.59 8.59 -6.43
C THR A 213 3.14 8.94 -6.75
N PHE A 214 2.18 8.30 -6.07
CA PHE A 214 0.75 8.59 -6.26
C PHE A 214 0.42 10.05 -5.94
N TYR A 215 1.02 10.63 -4.89
CA TYR A 215 0.76 12.00 -4.49
C TYR A 215 1.39 13.00 -5.47
N GLN A 216 2.63 12.75 -5.91
CA GLN A 216 3.33 13.62 -6.87
C GLN A 216 2.57 13.73 -8.20
N ASP A 217 1.94 12.65 -8.64
CA ASP A 217 1.12 12.62 -9.85
C ASP A 217 -0.33 13.12 -9.65
N ASN A 218 -0.65 13.66 -8.46
CA ASN A 218 -1.99 14.13 -8.06
C ASN A 218 -3.07 13.05 -8.18
N LEU A 219 -2.72 11.78 -7.96
CA LEU A 219 -3.68 10.67 -7.98
C LEU A 219 -4.34 10.47 -6.62
N ILE A 220 -3.64 10.80 -5.53
CA ILE A 220 -4.16 10.73 -4.17
C ILE A 220 -4.13 12.08 -3.46
N ASP A 221 -4.97 12.25 -2.45
CA ASP A 221 -4.85 13.36 -1.50
C ASP A 221 -3.92 13.00 -0.31
N LYS A 222 -3.77 13.93 0.65
CA LYS A 222 -2.93 13.74 1.85
C LYS A 222 -3.42 12.63 2.79
N THR A 223 -4.65 12.15 2.61
CA THR A 223 -5.23 11.06 3.39
C THR A 223 -4.96 9.69 2.77
N GLY A 224 -4.33 9.65 1.59
CA GLY A 224 -4.08 8.43 0.84
C GLY A 224 -5.24 8.03 -0.09
N LYS A 225 -6.34 8.79 -0.12
CA LYS A 225 -7.51 8.48 -0.96
C LYS A 225 -7.23 8.80 -2.42
N LEU A 226 -7.57 7.87 -3.31
CA LEU A 226 -7.54 8.06 -4.75
C LEU A 226 -8.62 9.08 -5.17
N ILE A 227 -8.22 10.16 -5.83
CA ILE A 227 -9.07 11.31 -6.20
C ILE A 227 -9.28 11.45 -7.71
N VAL A 228 -8.93 10.42 -8.48
CA VAL A 228 -9.00 10.44 -9.94
C VAL A 228 -10.44 10.47 -10.45
N LYS A 229 -10.69 11.32 -11.46
CA LYS A 229 -11.95 11.36 -12.21
C LYS A 229 -11.76 10.69 -13.58
N VAL A 230 -12.40 9.54 -13.76
CA VAL A 230 -12.26 8.71 -14.98
C VAL A 230 -13.05 9.28 -16.17
N ASP A 231 -14.17 9.97 -15.92
CA ASP A 231 -15.05 10.50 -16.97
C ASP A 231 -14.63 11.87 -17.53
N SER A 232 -13.61 12.51 -16.96
CA SER A 232 -13.15 13.84 -17.36
C SER A 232 -11.93 13.83 -18.31
N LYS A 233 -11.56 12.66 -18.85
CA LYS A 233 -10.44 12.47 -19.78
C LYS A 233 -10.93 11.92 -21.12
#